data_AF-B4KJV5-F1
#
_entry.id   AF-B4KJV5-F1
#
_cell.length_a   1.000
_cell.length_b   1.000
_cell.length_c   1.000
_cell.angle_alpha   90.00
_cell.angle_beta   90.00
_cell.angle_gamma   90.00
#
_symmetry.space_group_name_H-M   'P 1'
#
loop_
_entity.id
_entity.type
_entity.pdbx_description
1 polymer ?
#
loop_
_entity_poly.entity_id
_entity_poly.type
_entity_poly.pdbx_seq_one_letter_code
_entity_poly.pdbx_strand_id
1 'polypeptide(L)'
;MTVPDICPILYDEPQYWYKYWTQFITNKEDVKDKCFYPGMSFQLFKFDRINWVQTPFGMTVTDICPILYDEPQYWYKYWTQFITNKEDVKDECIYPGTKFIYEPFVINLIFDMTGLPLHGRHKIVVTIRAFSWMNVERESSICIELLGEFERLS
;
A
#
# COMPACT_ATOMS: atom_id res chain seq x y z
N MET A 1 -7.41 -3.32 -23.52
CA MET A 1 -6.23 -2.57 -23.04
C MET A 1 -6.39 -2.39 -21.55
N THR A 2 -5.39 -2.82 -20.79
CA THR A 2 -5.31 -2.57 -19.35
C THR A 2 -4.64 -1.22 -19.11
N VAL A 3 -4.80 -0.64 -17.92
CA VAL A 3 -4.18 0.65 -17.56
C VAL A 3 -2.65 0.65 -17.80
N PRO A 4 -1.89 -0.42 -17.43
CA PRO A 4 -0.46 -0.51 -17.74
C PRO A 4 -0.11 -0.35 -19.23
N ASP A 5 -0.98 -0.80 -20.14
CA ASP A 5 -0.76 -0.71 -21.59
C ASP A 5 -0.89 0.74 -22.10
N ILE A 6 -1.61 1.60 -21.38
CA ILE A 6 -1.92 2.99 -21.76
C ILE A 6 -0.91 3.98 -21.15
N CYS A 7 -0.19 3.59 -20.10
CA CYS A 7 0.73 4.50 -19.40
C CYS A 7 1.95 4.93 -20.21
N PRO A 8 2.67 4.03 -20.92
CA PRO A 8 3.73 4.47 -21.84
C PRO A 8 3.20 5.43 -22.90
N ILE A 9 2.00 5.15 -23.43
CA ILE A 9 1.33 5.97 -24.44
C ILE A 9 1.00 7.39 -23.94
N LEU A 10 0.63 7.55 -22.66
CA LEU A 10 0.25 8.84 -22.10
C LEU A 10 1.44 9.76 -21.77
N TYR A 11 2.64 9.20 -21.60
CA TYR A 11 3.83 9.94 -21.21
C TYR A 11 4.85 10.11 -22.34
N ASP A 12 4.65 9.44 -23.48
CA ASP A 12 5.50 9.53 -24.67
C ASP A 12 4.94 10.58 -25.66
N GLU A 13 5.11 11.87 -25.33
CA GLU A 13 4.93 12.95 -26.30
C GLU A 13 6.28 13.19 -27.02
N PRO A 14 6.38 13.11 -28.37
CA PRO A 14 5.32 13.45 -29.33
C PRO A 14 5.26 12.49 -30.53
N GLN A 15 4.32 11.54 -30.52
CA GLN A 15 3.95 10.84 -31.77
C GLN A 15 2.58 11.30 -32.25
N TYR A 16 2.46 11.57 -33.56
CA TYR A 16 1.29 12.12 -34.26
C TYR A 16 -0.05 11.42 -33.91
N TRP A 17 -0.01 10.16 -33.50
CA TRP A 17 -1.18 9.37 -33.13
C TRP A 17 -1.74 9.68 -31.73
N TYR A 18 -0.96 10.30 -30.83
CA TYR A 18 -1.38 10.65 -29.46
C TYR A 18 -2.63 11.55 -29.44
N LYS A 19 -2.69 12.53 -30.36
CA LYS A 19 -3.84 13.44 -30.49
C LYS A 19 -5.12 12.72 -30.94
N TYR A 20 -4.98 11.67 -31.75
CA TYR A 20 -6.11 10.91 -32.30
C TYR A 20 -6.70 9.89 -31.32
N TRP A 21 -5.90 9.28 -30.44
CA TRP A 21 -6.41 8.29 -29.49
C TRP A 21 -6.88 8.92 -28.17
N THR A 22 -6.22 9.98 -27.71
CA THR A 22 -6.61 10.64 -26.46
C THR A 22 -7.90 11.46 -26.55
N GLN A 23 -8.48 11.64 -27.75
CA GLN A 23 -9.79 12.29 -27.92
C GLN A 23 -10.97 11.47 -27.37
N PHE A 24 -10.78 10.16 -27.21
CA PHE A 24 -11.79 9.25 -26.64
C PHE A 24 -11.65 9.07 -25.12
N ILE A 25 -10.62 9.66 -24.51
CA ILE A 25 -10.42 9.64 -23.06
C ILE A 25 -11.21 10.80 -22.46
N THR A 26 -12.36 10.47 -21.86
CA THR A 26 -13.27 11.45 -21.26
C THR A 26 -12.72 12.10 -20.00
N ASN A 27 -11.80 11.44 -19.28
CA ASN A 27 -11.07 12.04 -18.15
C ASN A 27 -9.58 11.68 -18.16
N LYS A 28 -8.74 12.55 -18.75
CA LYS A 28 -7.29 12.30 -18.91
C LYS A 28 -6.54 12.35 -17.57
N GLU A 29 -7.03 13.10 -16.59
CA GLU A 29 -6.37 13.25 -15.29
C GLU A 29 -6.52 11.96 -14.47
N ASP A 30 -7.74 11.39 -14.41
CA ASP A 30 -7.99 10.10 -13.75
C ASP A 30 -7.13 8.98 -14.35
N VAL A 31 -6.99 8.92 -15.67
CA VAL A 31 -6.18 7.89 -16.33
C VAL A 31 -4.69 8.08 -16.04
N LYS A 32 -4.22 9.33 -15.90
CA LYS A 32 -2.83 9.63 -15.49
C LYS A 32 -2.58 9.24 -14.03
N ASP A 33 -3.52 9.45 -13.12
CA ASP A 33 -3.38 9.02 -11.72
C ASP A 33 -3.31 7.49 -11.60
N LYS A 34 -4.04 6.75 -12.45
CA LYS A 34 -3.94 5.28 -12.53
C LYS A 34 -2.62 4.78 -13.15
N CYS A 35 -1.77 5.66 -13.68
CA CYS A 35 -0.41 5.33 -14.12
C CYS A 35 0.64 5.37 -13.01
N PHE A 36 0.20 5.60 -11.79
CA PHE A 36 0.99 5.36 -10.61
C PHE A 36 0.61 4.01 -10.00
N TYR A 37 1.59 3.27 -9.50
CA TYR A 37 1.35 2.11 -8.66
C TYR A 37 1.78 2.41 -7.21
N PRO A 38 1.02 1.96 -6.21
CA PRO A 38 1.36 2.16 -4.82
C PRO A 38 2.39 1.12 -4.34
N GLY A 39 3.55 1.60 -3.90
CA GLY A 39 4.49 0.82 -3.12
C GLY A 39 4.24 1.00 -1.62
N MET A 40 4.44 -0.06 -0.85
CA MET A 40 4.23 -0.06 0.60
C MET A 40 5.48 -0.54 1.33
N SER A 41 5.88 0.18 2.37
CA SER A 41 6.93 -0.25 3.29
C SER A 41 6.42 -0.30 4.72
N PHE A 42 6.79 -1.33 5.45
CA PHE A 42 6.51 -1.53 6.86
C PHE A 42 7.84 -1.63 7.61
N GLN A 43 7.95 -0.96 8.76
CA GLN A 43 9.10 -1.06 9.64
C GLN A 43 8.67 -1.14 11.11
N LEU A 44 9.16 -2.15 11.83
CA LEU A 44 8.96 -2.30 13.27
C LEU A 44 10.09 -1.62 14.05
N PHE A 45 9.70 -0.86 15.07
CA PHE A 45 10.59 -0.22 16.03
C PHE A 45 10.28 -0.72 17.44
N LYS A 46 11.32 -0.87 18.25
CA LYS A 46 11.22 -1.13 19.69
C LYS A 46 11.58 0.12 20.47
N PHE A 47 10.83 0.43 21.51
CA PHE A 47 11.19 1.51 22.42
C PHE A 47 12.29 1.03 23.36
N ASP A 48 13.48 1.62 23.26
CA ASP A 48 14.59 1.37 24.17
C ASP A 48 14.96 2.65 24.92
N ARG A 49 14.71 2.62 26.24
CA ARG A 49 14.89 3.73 27.21
C ARG A 49 14.16 5.02 26.83
N ILE A 50 14.71 5.79 25.90
CA ILE A 50 14.24 7.12 25.50
C ILE A 50 14.02 7.25 23.99
N ASN A 51 14.45 6.26 23.19
CA ASN A 51 14.45 6.34 21.73
C ASN A 51 13.74 5.14 21.10
N TRP A 52 13.17 5.37 19.92
CA TRP A 52 12.70 4.30 19.05
C TRP A 52 13.88 3.72 18.27
N VAL A 53 14.17 2.45 18.49
CA VAL A 53 15.24 1.72 17.81
C VAL A 53 14.62 0.84 16.73
N GLN A 54 15.08 1.02 15.50
CA GLN A 54 14.65 0.21 14.37
C GLN A 54 15.05 -1.26 14.60
N THR A 55 14.10 -2.17 14.43
CA THR A 55 14.39 -3.61 14.48
C THR A 55 14.77 -4.12 13.07
N PRO A 56 15.41 -5.29 12.95
CA PRO A 56 15.61 -5.94 11.66
C PRO A 56 14.31 -6.32 10.94
N PHE A 57 13.16 -6.27 11.63
CA PHE A 57 11.87 -6.64 11.06
C PHE A 57 11.26 -5.47 10.29
N GLY A 58 11.35 -5.57 8.97
CA GLY A 58 10.73 -4.66 8.02
C GLY A 58 10.42 -5.41 6.73
N MET A 59 9.52 -4.85 5.93
CA MET A 59 9.22 -5.36 4.60
C MET A 59 8.91 -4.22 3.65
N THR A 60 9.25 -4.41 2.38
CA THR A 60 8.90 -3.48 1.30
C THR A 60 8.26 -4.28 0.17
N VAL A 61 7.13 -3.78 -0.30
CA VAL A 61 6.40 -4.29 -1.45
C VAL A 61 6.39 -3.19 -2.51
N THR A 62 6.92 -3.50 -3.69
CA THR A 62 6.99 -2.55 -4.81
C THR A 62 5.62 -2.14 -5.32
N ASP A 63 4.72 -3.12 -5.50
CA ASP A 63 3.33 -2.90 -5.88
C ASP A 63 2.41 -3.71 -4.97
N ILE A 64 1.66 -3.01 -4.12
CA ILE A 64 0.75 -3.62 -3.15
C ILE A 64 -0.62 -3.95 -3.76
N CYS A 65 -1.00 -3.33 -4.89
CA CYS A 65 -2.34 -3.51 -5.47
C CYS A 65 -2.71 -4.98 -5.75
N PRO A 66 -1.89 -5.77 -6.47
CA PRO A 66 -2.29 -7.13 -6.86
C PRO A 66 -2.37 -8.08 -5.67
N ILE A 67 -1.73 -7.75 -4.55
CA ILE A 67 -1.67 -8.61 -3.36
C ILE A 67 -2.59 -8.16 -2.23
N LEU A 68 -3.24 -7.00 -2.38
CA LEU A 68 -4.10 -6.41 -1.34
C LEU A 68 -5.29 -7.32 -1.01
N TYR A 69 -5.86 -7.96 -2.03
CA TYR A 69 -7.03 -8.86 -1.92
C TYR A 69 -6.73 -10.32 -2.24
N ASP A 70 -5.45 -10.69 -2.37
CA ASP A 70 -5.05 -12.07 -2.61
C ASP A 70 -5.15 -12.88 -1.31
N GLU A 71 -6.06 -13.87 -1.27
CA GLU A 71 -6.44 -14.59 -0.05
C GLU A 71 -5.29 -15.22 0.75
N PRO A 72 -4.23 -15.78 0.12
CA PRO A 72 -3.09 -16.32 0.82
C PRO A 72 -2.25 -15.27 1.56
N GLN A 73 -2.33 -14.00 1.16
CA GLN A 73 -1.46 -12.93 1.65
C GLN A 73 -1.87 -12.44 3.03
N TYR A 74 -0.88 -11.97 3.79
CA TYR A 74 -1.11 -11.39 5.11
C TYR A 74 -1.99 -10.14 5.07
N TRP A 75 -1.93 -9.36 3.98
CA TRP A 75 -2.76 -8.17 3.78
C TRP A 75 -4.24 -8.52 3.75
N TYR A 76 -4.64 -9.59 3.05
CA TYR A 76 -6.02 -10.04 3.07
C TYR A 76 -6.42 -10.61 4.43
N LYS A 77 -5.63 -11.53 4.96
CA LYS A 77 -5.92 -12.24 6.21
C LYS A 77 -6.02 -11.34 7.44
N TYR A 78 -5.39 -10.17 7.45
CA TYR A 78 -5.33 -9.36 8.66
C TYR A 78 -5.88 -7.95 8.49
N TRP A 79 -6.20 -7.54 7.27
CA TRP A 79 -6.61 -6.17 7.01
C TRP A 79 -7.77 -6.06 6.02
N THR A 80 -7.58 -6.42 4.75
CA THR A 80 -8.52 -6.04 3.70
C THR A 80 -9.78 -6.91 3.65
N GLN A 81 -9.75 -8.12 4.24
CA GLN A 81 -10.96 -8.93 4.38
C GLN A 81 -12.06 -8.26 5.23
N PHE A 82 -11.69 -7.29 6.06
CA PHE A 82 -12.61 -6.57 6.95
C PHE A 82 -13.19 -5.29 6.32
N ILE A 83 -12.91 -5.05 5.03
CA ILE A 83 -13.51 -3.97 4.25
C ILE A 83 -14.92 -4.37 3.85
N THR A 84 -15.92 -3.61 4.26
CA THR A 84 -17.34 -3.90 4.01
C THR A 84 -17.76 -3.57 2.59
N ASN A 85 -17.22 -2.51 2.00
CA ASN A 85 -17.46 -2.11 0.61
C ASN A 85 -16.46 -2.72 -0.39
N LYS A 86 -15.96 -3.93 -0.11
CA LYS A 86 -14.90 -4.57 -0.91
C LYS A 86 -15.22 -4.72 -2.40
N GLU A 87 -16.49 -4.94 -2.75
CA GLU A 87 -16.91 -5.10 -4.14
C GLU A 87 -16.70 -3.83 -4.96
N ASP A 88 -16.79 -2.66 -4.32
CA ASP A 88 -16.62 -1.36 -4.95
C ASP A 88 -15.14 -0.93 -5.06
N VAL A 89 -14.31 -1.39 -4.12
CA VAL A 89 -12.94 -0.87 -3.96
C VAL A 89 -11.83 -1.84 -4.35
N LYS A 90 -12.13 -3.13 -4.56
CA LYS A 90 -11.12 -4.15 -4.86
C LYS A 90 -10.30 -3.82 -6.11
N ASP A 91 -10.94 -3.23 -7.11
CA ASP A 91 -10.33 -2.91 -8.41
C ASP A 91 -9.76 -1.48 -8.45
N GLU A 92 -10.05 -0.65 -7.43
CA GLU A 92 -9.63 0.75 -7.34
C GLU A 92 -8.36 0.95 -6.48
N CYS A 93 -7.84 -0.10 -5.84
CA CYS A 93 -6.61 -0.05 -5.03
C CYS A 93 -6.55 1.18 -4.08
N ILE A 94 -5.35 1.65 -3.72
CA ILE A 94 -5.13 2.82 -2.85
C ILE A 94 -4.99 4.10 -3.72
N TYR A 95 -5.93 4.33 -4.64
CA TYR A 95 -5.96 5.54 -5.46
C TYR A 95 -6.67 6.71 -4.75
N PRO A 96 -6.37 7.97 -5.15
CA PRO A 96 -7.11 9.13 -4.67
C PRO A 96 -8.62 8.96 -4.87
N GLY A 97 -9.40 9.22 -3.82
CA GLY A 97 -10.86 9.09 -3.85
C GLY A 97 -11.38 7.74 -3.37
N THR A 98 -10.55 6.69 -3.33
CA THR A 98 -10.95 5.39 -2.77
C THR A 98 -11.16 5.50 -1.26
N LYS A 99 -12.29 4.99 -0.77
CA LYS A 99 -12.64 4.97 0.66
C LYS A 99 -12.85 3.54 1.12
N PHE A 100 -11.97 3.06 1.99
CA PHE A 100 -12.15 1.76 2.65
C PHE A 100 -13.01 1.93 3.89
N ILE A 101 -14.16 1.24 3.92
CA ILE A 101 -15.09 1.25 5.05
C ILE A 101 -14.88 -0.05 5.83
N TYR A 102 -14.59 0.09 7.12
CA TYR A 102 -14.39 -1.05 8.03
C TYR A 102 -15.52 -1.10 9.05
N GLU A 103 -16.01 -2.30 9.30
CA GLU A 103 -16.70 -2.61 10.56
C GLU A 103 -15.66 -2.95 11.63
N PRO A 104 -15.93 -2.72 12.93
CA PRO A 104 -14.99 -3.08 13.98
C PRO A 104 -14.57 -4.55 13.90
N PHE A 105 -13.25 -4.81 13.81
CA PHE A 105 -12.68 -6.16 13.73
C PHE A 105 -11.54 -6.33 14.72
N VAL A 106 -11.28 -7.59 15.09
CA VAL A 106 -10.16 -7.98 15.94
C VAL A 106 -9.12 -8.67 15.09
N ILE A 107 -7.88 -8.18 15.14
CA ILE A 107 -6.76 -8.78 14.43
C ILE A 107 -6.12 -9.84 15.32
N ASN A 108 -6.18 -11.11 14.92
CA ASN A 108 -5.49 -12.21 15.60
C ASN A 108 -4.21 -12.57 14.83
N LEU A 109 -3.08 -12.00 15.26
CA LEU A 109 -1.77 -12.19 14.63
C LEU A 109 -0.95 -13.20 15.42
N ILE A 110 -0.63 -14.34 14.80
CA ILE A 110 0.34 -15.30 15.32
C ILE A 110 1.55 -15.26 14.39
N PHE A 111 2.68 -14.77 14.90
CA PHE A 111 3.95 -14.77 14.17
C PHE A 111 4.96 -15.66 14.87
N ASP A 112 5.60 -16.55 14.11
CA ASP A 112 6.79 -17.26 14.56
C ASP A 112 8.01 -16.38 14.27
N MET A 113 8.42 -15.61 15.26
CA MET A 113 9.58 -14.70 15.16
C MET A 113 10.73 -15.27 15.99
N THR A 114 11.47 -16.18 15.37
CA THR A 114 12.68 -16.76 15.96
C THR A 114 13.75 -15.68 16.14
N GLY A 115 14.27 -15.53 17.37
CA GLY A 115 15.40 -14.65 17.68
C GLY A 115 15.08 -13.17 17.94
N LEU A 116 13.80 -12.76 17.89
CA LEU A 116 13.39 -11.38 18.20
C LEU A 116 12.66 -11.31 19.55
N PRO A 117 13.22 -10.67 20.58
CA PRO A 117 12.55 -10.51 21.86
C PRO A 117 11.47 -9.41 21.75
N LEU A 118 10.28 -9.82 21.27
CA LEU A 118 9.05 -9.01 21.21
C LEU A 118 8.47 -8.88 22.62
N HIS A 119 9.00 -7.94 23.40
CA HIS A 119 8.43 -7.55 24.68
C HIS A 119 8.49 -6.04 24.85
N GLY A 120 7.45 -5.49 25.48
CA GLY A 120 7.33 -4.07 25.78
C GLY A 120 6.83 -3.25 24.59
N ARG A 121 7.06 -1.93 24.66
CA ARG A 121 6.51 -0.96 23.71
C ARG A 121 7.17 -1.03 22.34
N HIS A 122 6.35 -1.12 21.32
CA HIS A 122 6.75 -1.13 19.92
C HIS A 122 5.91 -0.13 19.13
N LYS A 123 6.45 0.32 18.01
CA LYS A 123 5.66 1.00 17.00
C LYS A 123 5.92 0.42 15.63
N ILE A 124 4.91 0.43 14.81
CA ILE A 124 4.95 0.08 13.40
C ILE A 124 4.79 1.38 12.62
N VAL A 125 5.68 1.61 11.67
CA VAL A 125 5.54 2.68 10.69
C VAL A 125 5.24 2.03 9.35
N VAL A 126 4.09 2.37 8.77
CA VAL A 126 3.70 1.98 7.41
C VAL A 126 3.73 3.22 6.53
N THR A 127 4.51 3.17 5.46
CA THR A 127 4.57 4.24 4.46
C THR A 127 4.07 3.70 3.13
N ILE A 128 3.12 4.42 2.53
CA ILE A 128 2.61 4.14 1.18
C ILE A 128 3.07 5.28 0.28
N ARG A 129 3.77 4.91 -0.79
CA ARG A 129 4.31 5.83 -1.81
C ARG A 129 3.69 5.50 -3.16
N ALA A 130 3.49 6.50 -3.99
CA ALA A 130 3.04 6.31 -5.37
C ALA A 130 4.24 6.43 -6.32
N PHE A 131 4.44 5.46 -7.18
CA PHE A 131 5.50 5.45 -8.19
C PHE A 131 4.89 5.49 -9.58
N SER A 132 5.39 6.35 -10.45
CA SER A 132 4.97 6.35 -11.85
C SER A 132 5.43 5.08 -12.56
N TRP A 133 4.87 4.79 -13.73
CA TRP A 133 5.35 3.70 -14.60
C TRP A 133 6.86 3.79 -14.96
N MET A 134 7.46 4.99 -14.89
CA MET A 134 8.90 5.20 -15.05
C MET A 134 9.69 5.06 -13.75
N ASN A 135 9.07 4.53 -12.69
CA ASN A 135 9.64 4.36 -11.36
C ASN A 135 10.04 5.69 -10.67
N VAL A 136 9.35 6.79 -11.00
CA VAL A 136 9.54 8.09 -10.34
C VAL A 136 8.57 8.21 -9.18
N GLU A 137 9.09 8.38 -7.97
CA GLU A 137 8.28 8.58 -6.75
C GLU A 137 7.55 9.93 -6.78
N ARG A 138 6.27 9.92 -6.41
CA ARG A 138 5.46 11.13 -6.20
C ARG A 138 5.88 11.80 -4.88
N GLU A 139 5.91 13.13 -4.85
CA GLU A 139 6.31 13.88 -3.64
C GLU A 139 5.43 13.61 -2.42
N SER A 140 4.15 13.29 -2.64
CA SER A 140 3.20 12.96 -1.58
C SER A 140 3.26 11.48 -1.20
N SER A 141 3.28 11.19 0.10
CA SER A 141 3.16 9.82 0.65
C SER A 141 2.16 9.80 1.80
N ILE A 142 1.64 8.61 2.10
CA ILE A 142 0.82 8.36 3.30
C ILE A 142 1.71 7.69 4.34
N CYS A 143 1.67 8.17 5.57
CA CYS A 143 2.40 7.59 6.69
C CYS A 143 1.42 7.26 7.82
N ILE A 144 1.41 6.00 8.26
CA ILE A 144 0.59 5.49 9.34
C ILE A 144 1.54 4.99 10.43
N GLU A 145 1.36 5.50 11.65
CA GLU A 145 2.07 5.00 12.83
C GLU A 145 1.09 4.26 13.74
N LEU A 146 1.39 3.00 14.03
CA LEU A 146 0.65 2.19 15.00
C LEU A 146 1.54 1.98 16.23
N LEU A 147 1.08 2.41 17.40
CA LEU A 147 1.77 2.17 18.66
C LEU A 147 1.10 1.05 19.42
N GLY A 148 1.89 0.16 20.01
CA GLY A 148 1.38 -0.96 20.79
C GLY A 148 2.41 -1.53 21.76
N GLU A 149 1.97 -2.48 22.57
CA GLU A 149 2.81 -3.21 23.50
C GLU A 149 2.66 -4.70 23.25
N PHE A 150 3.79 -5.39 23.13
CA PHE A 150 3.82 -6.84 23.00
C PHE A 150 3.95 -7.44 24.39
N GLU A 151 2.96 -8.23 24.77
CA GLU A 151 2.97 -9.03 25.99
C GLU A 151 3.36 -10.46 25.65
N ARG A 152 4.24 -11.05 26.48
CA ARG A 152 4.55 -12.47 26.36
C ARG A 152 3.40 -13.26 26.97
N LEU A 153 2.67 -14.00 26.14
CA LEU A 153 1.71 -14.99 26.62
C LEU A 153 2.49 -16.10 27.34
N SER A 154 2.28 -16.18 28.66
CA SER A 154 2.89 -17.16 29.58
C SER A 154 2.09 -18.44 29.66
#